data_AF-A0A4R9J3K2-F1
#
_entry.id   AF-A0A4R9J3K2-F1
#
_cell.length_a   1.000
_cell.length_b   1.000
_cell.length_c   1.000
_cell.angle_alpha   90.00
_cell.angle_beta   90.00
_cell.angle_gamma   90.00
#
_symmetry.space_group_name_H-M   'P 1'
#
loop_
_entity.id
_entity.type
_entity.pdbx_description
1 polymer ?
#
loop_
_entity_poly.entity_id
_entity_poly.type
_entity_poly.pdbx_seq_one_letter_code
_entity_poly.pdbx_strand_id
1 'polypeptide(L)'
;MSYFLEAVVGKRDEIRKNFTAEEALIIELPYEFLMIPLKNDLLERVNIRVDDDFELNIINWLSSKSKHSIFAFITAEFFGGSGGQIAKLFSNGKIIKEFSFDSNAINNILELLGLERSVSHDQFDMLQLSRFRNTEDWQ
;
A
#
# COMPACT_ATOMS: atom_id res chain seq x y z
N MET A 1 10.68 -7.71 18.44
CA MET A 1 10.25 -8.16 17.10
C MET A 1 9.67 -6.95 16.39
N SER A 2 10.10 -6.71 15.15
CA SER A 2 9.65 -5.59 14.34
C SER A 2 8.65 -6.02 13.25
N TYR A 3 7.89 -5.06 12.74
CA TYR A 3 7.00 -5.20 11.59
C TYR A 3 7.21 -4.00 10.67
N PHE A 4 7.39 -4.27 9.38
CA PHE A 4 7.60 -3.28 8.33
C PHE A 4 6.78 -3.67 7.11
N LEU A 5 5.91 -2.78 6.67
CA LEU A 5 5.15 -2.89 5.44
C LEU A 5 5.20 -1.56 4.71
N GLU A 6 5.50 -1.58 3.42
CA GLU A 6 5.35 -0.47 2.49
C GLU A 6 4.78 -1.04 1.19
N ALA A 7 3.55 -0.69 0.84
CA ALA A 7 2.87 -1.31 -0.29
C ALA A 7 1.83 -0.39 -0.93
N VAL A 8 1.59 -0.60 -2.23
CA VAL A 8 0.36 -0.17 -2.89
C VAL A 8 -0.69 -1.25 -2.72
N VAL A 9 -1.92 -0.90 -2.34
CA VAL A 9 -3.04 -1.81 -2.19
C VAL A 9 -4.29 -1.26 -2.88
N GLY A 10 -5.06 -2.10 -3.54
CA GLY A 10 -6.29 -1.68 -4.21
C GLY A 10 -7.08 -2.86 -4.75
N LYS A 11 -8.28 -2.59 -5.27
CA LYS A 11 -9.10 -3.60 -5.94
C LYS A 11 -8.37 -4.14 -7.18
N ARG A 12 -8.58 -5.42 -7.48
CA ARG A 12 -7.93 -6.13 -8.59
C ARG A 12 -8.02 -5.36 -9.91
N ASP A 13 -9.23 -4.93 -10.26
CA ASP A 13 -9.47 -4.21 -11.51
C ASP A 13 -8.84 -2.83 -11.53
N GLU A 14 -8.69 -2.17 -10.38
CA GLU A 14 -8.07 -0.84 -10.30
C GLU A 14 -6.55 -0.91 -10.43
N ILE A 15 -5.91 -1.87 -9.75
CA ILE A 15 -4.45 -2.05 -9.83
C ILE A 15 -4.04 -2.47 -11.24
N ARG A 16 -4.77 -3.41 -11.86
CA ARG A 16 -4.45 -3.90 -13.21
C ARG A 16 -4.63 -2.87 -14.34
N LYS A 17 -5.26 -1.71 -14.08
CA LYS A 17 -5.34 -0.61 -15.07
C LYS A 17 -4.00 0.08 -15.31
N ASN A 18 -3.17 0.19 -14.26
CA ASN A 18 -1.97 1.04 -14.29
C ASN A 18 -0.67 0.32 -13.89
N PHE A 19 -0.77 -0.90 -13.35
CA PHE A 19 0.39 -1.72 -13.01
C PHE A 19 0.35 -3.04 -13.78
N THR A 20 1.45 -3.38 -14.43
CA THR A 20 1.62 -4.67 -15.11
C THR A 20 2.58 -5.58 -14.33
N ALA A 21 2.46 -6.89 -14.55
CA ALA A 21 3.35 -7.89 -13.92
C ALA A 21 4.81 -7.78 -14.42
N GLU A 22 5.06 -7.10 -15.54
CA GLU A 22 6.41 -6.80 -16.02
C GLU A 22 7.04 -5.65 -15.22
N GLU A 23 6.22 -4.66 -14.84
CA GLU A 23 6.66 -3.49 -14.06
C GLU A 23 6.88 -3.84 -12.59
N ALA A 24 5.96 -4.59 -11.97
CA ALA A 24 5.93 -4.79 -10.52
C ALA A 24 5.52 -6.21 -10.11
N LEU A 25 5.95 -6.61 -8.91
CA LEU A 25 5.45 -7.81 -8.25
C LEU A 25 4.01 -7.55 -7.78
N ILE A 26 3.04 -8.24 -8.37
CA ILE A 26 1.62 -8.11 -8.02
C ILE A 26 1.21 -9.35 -7.24
N ILE A 27 0.78 -9.15 -6.00
CA ILE A 27 0.38 -10.21 -5.07
C ILE A 27 -1.14 -10.20 -4.92
N GLU A 28 -1.76 -11.35 -5.16
CA GLU A 28 -3.19 -11.53 -4.94
C GLU A 28 -3.48 -11.61 -3.43
N LEU A 29 -4.39 -10.76 -2.97
CA LEU A 29 -4.91 -10.76 -1.61
C LEU A 29 -6.37 -11.27 -1.62
N PRO A 30 -6.90 -11.67 -0.44
CA PRO A 30 -8.32 -11.96 -0.30
C PRO A 30 -9.23 -10.79 -0.73
N TYR A 31 -10.52 -11.08 -0.95
CA TYR A 31 -11.56 -10.07 -1.23
C TYR A 31 -11.35 -9.21 -2.49
N GLU A 32 -10.75 -9.81 -3.53
CA GLU A 32 -10.48 -9.17 -4.82
C GLU A 32 -9.56 -7.95 -4.70
N PHE A 33 -8.63 -7.99 -3.75
CA PHE A 33 -7.57 -7.00 -3.61
C PHE A 33 -6.25 -7.51 -4.21
N LEU A 34 -5.45 -6.57 -4.65
CA LEU A 34 -4.07 -6.77 -5.05
C LEU A 34 -3.17 -5.88 -4.22
N MET A 35 -1.95 -6.36 -4.02
CA MET A 35 -0.89 -5.60 -3.38
C MET A 35 0.37 -5.60 -4.23
N ILE A 36 1.06 -4.46 -4.23
CA ILE A 36 2.39 -4.30 -4.80
C ILE A 36 3.31 -3.86 -3.67
N PRO A 37 4.14 -4.75 -3.10
CA PRO A 37 5.13 -4.35 -2.11
C PRO A 37 6.17 -3.43 -2.76
N LEU A 38 6.46 -2.28 -2.13
CA LEU A 38 7.50 -1.36 -2.59
C LEU A 38 8.86 -1.89 -2.17
N LYS A 39 9.34 -2.91 -2.89
CA LYS A 39 10.69 -3.47 -2.69
C LYS A 39 11.75 -2.62 -3.38
N ASN A 40 13.00 -2.78 -2.95
CA ASN A 40 14.15 -2.14 -3.59
C ASN A 40 14.20 -2.38 -5.10
N ASP A 41 13.99 -3.62 -5.56
CA ASP A 41 13.96 -3.96 -6.99
C ASP A 41 12.90 -3.17 -7.78
N LEU A 42 11.74 -2.87 -7.16
CA LEU A 42 10.71 -2.07 -7.80
C LEU A 42 11.17 -0.62 -7.90
N LEU A 43 11.71 -0.06 -6.82
CA LEU A 43 12.20 1.33 -6.76
C LEU A 43 13.30 1.57 -7.80
N GLU A 44 14.22 0.61 -7.96
CA GLU A 44 15.25 0.65 -9.01
C GLU A 44 14.65 0.65 -10.42
N ARG A 45 13.66 -0.21 -10.68
CA ARG A 45 12.98 -0.27 -12.00
C ARG A 45 12.27 1.02 -12.36
N VAL A 46 11.64 1.68 -11.39
CA VAL A 46 10.96 2.97 -11.61
C VAL A 46 11.88 4.17 -11.44
N ASN A 47 13.19 3.93 -11.27
CA ASN A 47 14.24 4.94 -11.11
C ASN A 47 13.94 5.94 -9.96
N ILE A 48 13.37 5.44 -8.87
CA ILE A 48 13.20 6.19 -7.62
C ILE A 48 14.39 5.89 -6.72
N ARG A 49 15.14 6.94 -6.38
CA ARG A 49 16.29 6.83 -5.48
C ARG A 49 15.86 7.07 -4.03
N VAL A 50 16.48 6.34 -3.12
CA VAL A 50 16.35 6.56 -1.68
C VAL A 50 17.29 7.70 -1.30
N ASP A 51 16.77 8.92 -1.41
CA ASP A 51 17.43 10.18 -1.04
C ASP A 51 16.45 11.09 -0.26
N ASP A 52 16.84 12.33 0.00
CA ASP A 52 16.01 13.29 0.76
C ASP A 52 14.65 13.58 0.08
N ASP A 53 14.53 13.35 -1.23
CA ASP A 53 13.30 13.56 -2.01
C ASP A 53 12.49 12.26 -2.20
N PHE A 54 12.87 11.16 -1.53
CA PHE A 54 12.27 9.83 -1.72
C PHE A 54 10.74 9.83 -1.60
N GLU A 55 10.19 10.44 -0.55
CA GLU A 55 8.74 10.49 -0.33
C GLU A 55 8.03 11.24 -1.46
N LEU A 56 8.58 12.38 -1.90
CA LEU A 56 8.04 13.18 -3.00
C LEU A 56 8.09 12.40 -4.32
N ASN A 57 9.17 11.67 -4.57
CA ASN A 57 9.34 10.84 -5.76
C ASN A 57 8.31 9.71 -5.82
N ILE A 58 8.07 9.02 -4.70
CA ILE A 58 6.99 8.02 -4.59
C ILE A 58 5.62 8.65 -4.84
N ILE A 59 5.32 9.77 -4.18
CA ILE A 59 4.02 10.45 -4.34
C ILE A 59 3.81 10.87 -5.80
N ASN A 60 4.83 11.40 -6.46
CA ASN A 60 4.75 11.82 -7.87
C ASN A 60 4.53 10.62 -8.79
N TRP A 61 5.26 9.53 -8.57
CA TRP A 61 5.09 8.29 -9.33
C TRP A 61 3.68 7.70 -9.16
N LEU A 62 3.21 7.56 -7.92
CA LEU A 62 1.86 7.05 -7.62
C LEU A 62 0.75 7.99 -8.11
N SER A 63 0.96 9.30 -8.06
CA SER A 63 0.06 10.29 -8.67
C SER A 63 0.01 10.09 -10.19
N SER A 64 1.13 9.81 -10.85
CA SER A 64 1.13 9.53 -12.30
C SER A 64 0.34 8.25 -12.63
N LYS A 65 0.45 7.21 -11.79
CA LYS A 65 -0.24 5.92 -11.95
C LYS A 65 -1.72 5.97 -11.58
N SER A 66 -2.17 6.92 -10.77
CA SER A 66 -3.57 7.04 -10.32
C SER A 66 -4.47 7.91 -11.22
N LYS A 67 -4.02 8.30 -12.42
CA LYS A 67 -4.84 9.12 -13.34
C LYS A 67 -6.18 8.46 -13.71
N HIS A 68 -6.21 7.13 -13.80
CA HIS A 68 -7.37 6.36 -14.21
C HIS A 68 -7.69 5.18 -13.27
N SER A 69 -7.12 5.18 -12.06
CA SER A 69 -7.42 4.15 -11.05
C SER A 69 -7.46 4.73 -9.65
N ILE A 70 -8.11 3.99 -8.75
CA ILE A 70 -8.11 4.25 -7.31
C ILE A 70 -7.36 3.16 -6.56
N PHE A 71 -6.37 3.55 -5.76
CA PHE A 71 -5.59 2.66 -4.90
C PHE A 71 -5.01 3.45 -3.73
N ALA A 72 -4.55 2.74 -2.70
CA ALA A 72 -3.88 3.35 -1.55
C ALA A 72 -2.40 2.97 -1.51
N PHE A 73 -1.57 3.90 -1.05
CA PHE A 73 -0.24 3.60 -0.52
C PHE A 73 -0.36 3.45 0.99
N ILE A 74 0.15 2.35 1.53
CA ILE A 74 0.12 2.05 2.96
C ILE A 74 1.52 1.81 3.47
N THR A 75 1.82 2.36 4.65
CA THR A 75 3.03 2.03 5.40
C THR A 75 2.68 1.69 6.84
N ALA A 76 3.44 0.76 7.40
CA ALA A 76 3.37 0.43 8.81
C ALA A 76 4.75 0.04 9.32
N GLU A 77 5.16 0.67 10.40
CA GLU A 77 6.41 0.39 11.10
C GLU A 77 6.08 0.20 12.58
N PHE A 78 6.39 -0.96 13.12
CA PHE A 78 6.29 -1.25 14.55
C PHE A 78 7.60 -1.85 15.06
N PHE A 79 8.17 -1.25 16.10
CA PHE A 79 9.34 -1.74 16.82
C PHE A 79 9.00 -1.90 18.30
N GLY A 80 9.02 -3.15 18.80
CA GLY A 80 8.78 -3.41 20.22
C GLY A 80 7.38 -3.01 20.73
N GLY A 81 6.38 -3.00 19.84
CA GLY A 81 5.00 -2.61 20.15
C GLY A 81 4.72 -1.10 20.04
N SER A 82 5.74 -0.29 19.74
CA SER A 82 5.60 1.14 19.42
C SER A 82 5.78 1.35 17.93
N GLY A 83 5.01 2.24 17.33
CA GLY A 83 5.01 2.41 15.89
C GLY A 83 3.84 3.22 15.38
N GLY A 84 3.71 3.29 14.06
CA GLY A 84 2.65 4.03 13.40
C GLY A 84 2.30 3.42 12.05
N GLN A 85 1.14 3.85 11.54
CA GLN A 85 0.72 3.56 10.19
C GLN A 85 0.48 4.88 9.46
N ILE A 86 0.74 4.86 8.16
CA ILE A 86 0.37 5.94 7.24
C ILE A 86 -0.40 5.31 6.09
N ALA A 87 -1.46 5.98 5.65
CA ALA A 87 -2.22 5.55 4.49
C ALA A 87 -2.63 6.75 3.63
N LYS A 88 -2.35 6.68 2.33
CA LYS A 88 -2.65 7.73 1.34
C LYS A 88 -3.47 7.14 0.21
N LEU A 89 -4.70 7.62 0.01
CA LEU A 89 -5.58 7.22 -1.08
C LEU A 89 -5.35 8.10 -2.30
N PHE A 90 -5.03 7.47 -3.43
CA PHE A 90 -4.78 8.13 -4.70
C PHE A 90 -5.95 7.92 -5.66
N SER A 91 -6.36 8.99 -6.34
CA SER A 91 -7.35 8.96 -7.41
C SER A 91 -7.25 10.22 -8.27
N ASN A 92 -7.51 10.09 -9.58
CA ASN A 92 -7.43 11.19 -10.56
C ASN A 92 -6.10 11.95 -10.51
N GLY A 93 -5.02 11.22 -10.25
CA GLY A 93 -3.65 11.74 -10.19
C GLY A 93 -3.32 12.60 -8.99
N LYS A 94 -4.06 12.47 -7.89
CA LYS A 94 -3.85 13.22 -6.64
C LYS A 94 -4.10 12.34 -5.42
N ILE A 95 -3.57 12.76 -4.28
CA ILE A 95 -3.98 12.23 -2.98
C ILE A 95 -5.34 12.84 -2.63
N ILE A 96 -6.37 12.01 -2.46
CA ILE A 96 -7.73 12.44 -2.11
C ILE A 96 -8.06 12.25 -0.63
N LYS A 97 -7.28 11.41 0.07
CA LYS A 97 -7.37 11.20 1.51
C LYS A 97 -6.03 10.75 2.06
N GLU A 98 -5.69 11.20 3.25
CA GLU A 98 -4.49 10.76 3.98
C GLU A 98 -4.82 10.59 5.46
N PHE A 99 -4.22 9.56 6.06
CA PHE A 99 -4.14 9.35 7.50
C PHE A 99 -2.66 9.19 7.86
N SER A 100 -2.10 10.14 8.59
CA SER A 100 -0.70 10.14 9.00
C SER A 100 -0.60 9.88 10.50
N PHE A 101 0.23 8.90 10.90
CA PHE A 101 0.47 8.54 12.31
C PHE A 101 -0.81 8.12 13.09
N ASP A 102 -1.74 7.46 12.41
CA ASP A 102 -2.95 6.91 13.01
C ASP A 102 -2.77 5.39 13.15
N SER A 103 -3.05 4.83 14.34
CA SER A 103 -2.95 3.38 14.57
C SER A 103 -3.94 2.55 13.76
N ASN A 104 -4.97 3.19 13.19
CA ASN A 104 -5.98 2.58 12.33
C ASN A 104 -5.94 3.10 10.89
N ALA A 105 -4.86 3.78 10.47
CA ALA A 105 -4.75 4.41 9.14
C ALA A 105 -5.07 3.43 8.00
N ILE A 106 -4.53 2.22 8.06
CA ILE A 106 -4.71 1.20 7.01
C ILE A 106 -6.16 0.72 6.98
N ASN A 107 -6.76 0.38 8.12
CA ASN A 107 -8.16 -0.05 8.16
C ASN A 107 -9.10 1.05 7.63
N ASN A 108 -8.86 2.31 8.01
CA ASN A 108 -9.65 3.44 7.53
C ASN A 108 -9.55 3.61 6.00
N ILE A 109 -8.36 3.42 5.40
CA ILE A 109 -8.19 3.54 3.94
C ILE A 109 -8.81 2.35 3.20
N LEU A 110 -8.74 1.14 3.77
CA LEU A 110 -9.32 -0.06 3.18
C LEU A 110 -10.86 0.01 3.18
N GLU A 111 -11.46 0.60 4.22
CA GLU A 111 -12.89 0.92 4.24
C GLU A 111 -13.27 1.86 3.09
N LEU A 112 -12.46 2.90 2.84
CA LEU A 112 -12.66 3.82 1.70
C LEU A 112 -12.46 3.16 0.33
N LEU A 113 -11.70 2.07 0.26
CA LEU A 113 -11.57 1.22 -0.93
C LEU A 113 -12.70 0.18 -1.04
N GLY A 114 -13.70 0.23 -0.15
CA GLY A 114 -14.87 -0.63 -0.16
C GLY A 114 -14.65 -2.00 0.47
N LEU A 115 -13.69 -2.16 1.39
CA LEU A 115 -13.57 -3.35 2.23
C LEU A 115 -14.31 -3.13 3.54
N GLU A 116 -15.48 -3.76 3.67
CA GLU A 116 -16.25 -3.75 4.89
C GLU A 116 -15.62 -4.70 5.92
N ARG A 117 -15.48 -4.23 7.17
CA ARG A 117 -15.02 -5.06 8.28
C ARG A 117 -15.96 -6.22 8.54
N SER A 118 -15.42 -7.33 9.02
CA SER A 118 -16.22 -8.43 9.55
C SER A 118 -16.47 -8.27 11.06
N VAL A 119 -17.33 -9.12 11.62
CA VAL A 119 -17.60 -9.12 13.07
C VAL A 119 -16.37 -9.52 13.89
N SER A 120 -15.50 -10.38 13.33
CA SER A 120 -14.39 -11.01 14.04
C SER A 120 -13.00 -10.53 13.62
N HIS A 121 -12.88 -9.84 12.48
CA HIS A 121 -11.61 -9.40 11.91
C HIS A 121 -11.75 -8.00 11.32
N ASP A 122 -10.73 -7.16 11.52
CA ASP A 122 -10.59 -5.89 10.84
C ASP A 122 -10.11 -6.08 9.39
N GLN A 123 -10.08 -5.00 8.62
CA GLN A 123 -9.70 -5.04 7.21
C GLN A 123 -8.26 -5.52 6.98
N PHE A 124 -7.35 -5.16 7.88
CA PHE A 124 -5.94 -5.55 7.83
C PHE A 124 -5.78 -7.07 7.98
N ASP A 125 -6.45 -7.67 8.95
CA ASP A 125 -6.49 -9.12 9.16
C ASP A 125 -7.22 -9.84 8.03
N MET A 126 -8.33 -9.27 7.54
CA MET A 126 -9.08 -9.82 6.40
C MET A 126 -8.20 -9.93 5.14
N LEU A 127 -7.36 -8.94 4.87
CA LEU A 127 -6.40 -8.97 3.76
C LEU A 127 -5.13 -9.78 4.07
N GLN A 128 -5.00 -10.34 5.28
CA GLN A 128 -3.84 -11.12 5.72
C GLN A 128 -2.52 -10.34 5.63
N LEU A 129 -2.55 -9.03 5.84
CA LEU A 129 -1.35 -8.16 5.75
C LEU A 129 -0.33 -8.44 6.87
N SER A 130 -0.72 -9.16 7.92
CA SER A 130 0.16 -9.69 8.97
C SER A 130 0.94 -10.95 8.59
N ARG A 131 0.67 -11.55 7.40
CA ARG A 131 1.28 -12.83 6.97
C ARG A 131 2.81 -12.79 6.99
N PHE A 132 3.39 -11.68 6.54
CA PHE A 132 4.82 -11.44 6.59
C PHE A 132 5.12 -10.16 7.37
N ARG A 133 6.21 -10.16 8.12
CA ARG A 133 6.61 -9.04 8.98
C ARG A 133 7.51 -8.03 8.28
N ASN A 134 8.01 -8.33 7.10
CA ASN A 134 8.85 -7.44 6.30
C ASN A 134 8.31 -7.40 4.87
N THR A 135 8.21 -6.20 4.29
CA THR A 135 7.87 -5.97 2.87
C THR A 135 8.67 -6.87 1.93
N GLU A 136 9.95 -7.10 2.22
CA GLU A 136 10.85 -7.88 1.38
C GLU A 136 10.52 -9.39 1.34
N ASP A 137 9.81 -9.91 2.35
CA ASP A 137 9.47 -11.34 2.45
C ASP A 137 8.28 -11.74 1.54
N TRP A 138 7.53 -10.76 1.04
CA TRP A 138 6.36 -11.00 0.20
C TRP A 138 6.75 -11.50 -1.20
N GLN A 139 6.17 -12.60 -1.69
CA GLN A 139 6.51 -13.23 -2.98
C GLN A 139 5.28 -13.55 -3.81
#